data_AF-A0A4R6YBM6-F1
#
_entry.id   AF-A0A4R6YBM6-F1
#
_cell.length_a   1.000
_cell.length_b   1.000
_cell.length_c   1.000
_cell.angle_alpha   90.00
_cell.angle_beta   90.00
_cell.angle_gamma   90.00
#
_symmetry.space_group_name_H-M   'P 1'
#
loop_
_entity.id
_entity.type
_entity.pdbx_description
1 polymer ?
#
loop_
_entity_poly.entity_id
_entity_poly.type
_entity_poly.pdbx_seq_one_letter_code
_entity_poly.pdbx_strand_id
1 'polypeptide(L)'
;MSTTTETQTNMPDSGKLAALLNGQTLEEAFNAAEQDVKKHPSSTNKRFLLFQLMIVMGQWKRALQQLQTLAKLDESLAPMARIYGDLIRAEVQRGKVFAGESLPHFLQEPPDWSAGVVQAMGLSAQSRWDDADEVRQTTFAQIPDYAGTFTTDNGEHSFDWWIDSDSRIGPMFEVIVKGQYMWLALETVQSVELSAPDDLRDLVWGIAHFTLRDGTNFPAFMPCRYPLSEQGDDATRLARATTWQDNGETTTSALGQRVWACSNGDVSMLDARRIEFK
;
A
#
# COMPACT_ATOMS: atom_id res chain seq x y z
N MET A 1 -14.14 -20.09 -0.27
CA MET A 1 -12.97 -20.78 0.31
C MET A 1 -12.18 -21.39 -0.84
N SER A 2 -10.93 -20.96 -1.06
CA SER A 2 -9.84 -21.68 -1.79
C SER A 2 -8.86 -20.81 -2.61
N THR A 3 -8.96 -19.48 -2.66
CA THR A 3 -7.95 -18.66 -3.40
C THR A 3 -6.80 -18.14 -2.55
N THR A 4 -6.96 -18.03 -1.22
CA THR A 4 -5.92 -17.49 -0.33
C THR A 4 -4.78 -18.48 -0.06
N THR A 5 -5.04 -19.78 -0.22
CA THR A 5 -4.07 -20.84 0.07
C THR A 5 -3.04 -21.00 -1.05
N GLU A 6 -3.39 -20.68 -2.30
CA GLU A 6 -2.50 -20.84 -3.47
C GLU A 6 -1.39 -19.78 -3.56
N THR A 7 -1.59 -18.58 -3.00
CA THR A 7 -0.57 -17.51 -3.05
C THR A 7 0.62 -17.76 -2.12
N GLN A 8 0.47 -18.61 -1.10
CA GLN A 8 1.55 -18.94 -0.15
C GLN A 8 2.29 -20.25 -0.49
N THR A 9 1.71 -21.16 -1.26
CA THR A 9 2.18 -22.57 -1.28
C THR A 9 3.48 -22.84 -2.04
N ASN A 10 4.05 -21.85 -2.75
CA ASN A 10 5.28 -22.05 -3.55
C ASN A 10 6.26 -20.87 -3.47
N MET A 11 6.24 -20.18 -2.35
CA MET A 11 7.08 -19.01 -2.09
C MET A 11 8.51 -19.43 -1.69
N PRO A 12 9.57 -18.89 -2.32
CA PRO A 12 10.93 -19.12 -1.87
C PRO A 12 11.12 -18.55 -0.46
N ASP A 13 11.76 -19.30 0.43
CA ASP A 13 12.07 -18.81 1.77
C ASP A 13 13.16 -17.73 1.71
N SER A 14 12.81 -16.52 2.11
CA SER A 14 13.73 -15.38 2.22
C SER A 14 14.22 -15.12 3.64
N GLY A 15 13.74 -15.84 4.64
CA GLY A 15 13.93 -15.52 6.05
C GLY A 15 12.99 -14.41 6.54
N LYS A 16 12.75 -14.39 7.86
CA LYS A 16 11.81 -13.45 8.51
C LYS A 16 12.35 -12.02 8.57
N LEU A 17 11.43 -11.05 8.55
CA LEU A 17 11.71 -9.61 8.62
C LEU A 17 12.72 -9.20 9.72
N ALA A 18 12.55 -9.73 10.94
CA ALA A 18 13.42 -9.40 12.08
C ALA A 18 14.86 -9.93 11.93
N ALA A 19 15.05 -11.04 11.21
CA ALA A 19 16.37 -11.63 10.98
C ALA A 19 17.13 -10.93 9.85
N LEU A 20 16.41 -10.38 8.88
CA LEU A 20 16.99 -9.85 7.64
C LEU A 20 17.74 -8.52 7.79
N LEU A 21 17.40 -7.71 8.79
CA LEU A 21 17.92 -6.35 8.96
C LEU A 21 18.73 -6.16 10.25
N ASN A 22 19.15 -7.25 10.88
CA ASN A 22 19.84 -7.39 12.17
C ASN A 22 20.86 -6.28 12.53
N GLY A 23 20.40 -5.06 12.83
CA GLY A 23 21.21 -3.86 13.03
C GLY A 23 21.89 -3.27 11.79
N GLN A 24 21.60 -3.78 10.58
CA GLN A 24 22.20 -3.32 9.33
C GLN A 24 21.29 -2.31 8.61
N THR A 25 21.91 -1.41 7.83
CA THR A 25 21.19 -0.51 6.91
C THR A 25 20.62 -1.30 5.72
N LEU A 26 19.59 -0.74 5.06
CA LEU A 26 19.03 -1.34 3.83
C LEU A 26 20.09 -1.50 2.75
N GLU A 27 21.00 -0.53 2.62
CA GLU A 27 22.06 -0.56 1.61
C GLU A 27 23.06 -1.69 1.87
N GLU A 28 23.47 -1.90 3.13
CA GLU A 28 24.33 -3.01 3.51
C GLU A 28 23.67 -4.36 3.22
N ALA A 29 22.40 -4.52 3.61
CA ALA A 29 21.63 -5.74 3.36
C ALA A 29 21.48 -6.00 1.84
N PHE A 30 21.22 -4.95 1.06
CA PHE A 30 21.15 -5.02 -0.40
C PHE A 30 22.47 -5.47 -1.03
N ASN A 31 23.58 -4.84 -0.64
CA ASN A 31 24.91 -5.17 -1.14
C ASN A 31 25.32 -6.61 -0.79
N ALA A 32 25.00 -7.06 0.42
CA ALA A 32 25.21 -8.44 0.83
C ALA A 32 24.38 -9.42 0.00
N ALA A 33 23.08 -9.14 -0.20
CA ALA A 33 22.21 -9.97 -1.03
C ALA A 33 22.68 -10.04 -2.50
N GLU A 34 23.17 -8.93 -3.07
CA GLU A 34 23.76 -8.94 -4.42
C GLU A 34 25.00 -9.83 -4.51
N GLN A 35 25.90 -9.76 -3.54
CA GLN A 35 27.10 -10.61 -3.50
C GLN A 35 26.73 -12.09 -3.36
N ASP A 36 25.70 -12.39 -2.56
CA ASP A 36 25.20 -13.74 -2.35
C ASP A 36 24.58 -14.34 -3.61
N VAL A 37 23.80 -13.56 -4.36
CA VAL A 37 23.28 -13.98 -5.67
C VAL A 37 24.40 -14.16 -6.69
N LYS A 38 25.46 -13.33 -6.66
CA LYS A 38 26.64 -13.52 -7.53
C LYS A 38 27.36 -14.84 -7.25
N LYS A 39 27.50 -15.21 -5.97
CA LYS A 39 28.11 -16.49 -5.55
C LYS A 39 27.21 -17.70 -5.83
N HIS A 40 25.90 -17.49 -5.80
CA HIS A 40 24.89 -18.56 -5.92
C HIS A 40 23.79 -18.20 -6.95
N PRO A 41 24.13 -18.06 -8.24
CA PRO A 41 23.24 -17.49 -9.24
C PRO A 41 22.01 -18.34 -9.57
N SER A 42 21.96 -19.62 -9.20
CA SER A 42 20.80 -20.49 -9.38
C SER A 42 19.88 -20.56 -8.16
N SER A 43 20.25 -19.94 -7.03
CA SER A 43 19.43 -19.98 -5.82
C SER A 43 18.21 -19.06 -5.93
N THR A 44 17.02 -19.66 -5.99
CA THR A 44 15.73 -18.94 -6.00
C THR A 44 15.51 -18.16 -4.71
N ASN A 45 15.77 -18.75 -3.54
CA ASN A 45 15.66 -18.09 -2.23
C ASN A 45 16.48 -16.79 -2.14
N LYS A 46 17.77 -16.84 -2.53
CA LYS A 46 18.66 -15.66 -2.47
C LYS A 46 18.22 -14.58 -3.45
N ARG A 47 17.78 -14.95 -4.64
CA ARG A 47 17.22 -14.01 -5.62
C ARG A 47 15.89 -13.42 -5.19
N PHE A 48 15.08 -14.19 -4.49
CA PHE A 48 13.81 -13.73 -3.96
C PHE A 48 14.01 -12.70 -2.84
N LEU A 49 14.97 -12.92 -1.93
CA LEU A 49 15.38 -11.90 -0.97
C LEU A 49 15.88 -10.61 -1.67
N LEU A 50 16.74 -10.74 -2.68
CA LEU A 50 17.23 -9.59 -3.44
C LEU A 50 16.08 -8.83 -4.12
N PHE A 51 15.11 -9.55 -4.71
CA PHE A 51 13.89 -8.96 -5.25
C PHE A 51 13.12 -8.16 -4.19
N GLN A 52 12.95 -8.71 -2.98
CA GLN A 52 12.23 -8.03 -1.91
C GLN A 52 12.94 -6.75 -1.44
N LEU A 53 14.26 -6.77 -1.33
CA LEU A 53 15.02 -5.56 -1.03
C LEU A 53 14.88 -4.51 -2.15
N MET A 54 14.86 -4.95 -3.42
CA MET A 54 14.65 -4.03 -4.56
C MET A 54 13.29 -3.33 -4.50
N ILE A 55 12.19 -4.01 -4.17
CA ILE A 55 10.86 -3.38 -4.09
C ILE A 55 10.74 -2.45 -2.88
N VAL A 56 11.38 -2.78 -1.75
CA VAL A 56 11.45 -1.88 -0.58
C VAL A 56 12.17 -0.58 -0.94
N MET A 57 13.28 -0.68 -1.68
CA MET A 57 14.07 0.46 -2.15
C MET A 57 13.52 1.12 -3.43
N GLY A 58 12.36 0.69 -3.94
CA GLY A 58 11.75 1.27 -5.15
C GLY A 58 12.52 1.04 -6.46
N GLN A 59 13.40 0.05 -6.52
CA GLN A 59 14.17 -0.30 -7.72
C GLN A 59 13.31 -1.12 -8.70
N TRP A 60 12.15 -0.58 -9.09
CA TRP A 60 11.07 -1.25 -9.82
C TRP A 60 11.54 -2.01 -11.08
N LYS A 61 12.32 -1.35 -11.94
CA LYS A 61 12.84 -1.95 -13.17
C LYS A 61 13.75 -3.15 -12.89
N ARG A 62 14.59 -3.06 -11.86
CA ARG A 62 15.52 -4.14 -11.47
C ARG A 62 14.77 -5.28 -10.80
N ALA A 63 13.77 -4.97 -9.96
CA ALA A 63 12.89 -5.97 -9.35
C ALA A 63 12.15 -6.80 -10.42
N LEU A 64 11.61 -6.16 -11.47
CA LEU A 64 10.98 -6.86 -12.61
C LEU A 64 11.94 -7.83 -13.31
N GLN A 65 13.20 -7.45 -13.50
CA GLN A 65 14.22 -8.32 -14.09
C GLN A 65 14.55 -9.52 -13.19
N GLN A 66 14.57 -9.33 -11.86
CA GLN A 66 14.75 -10.44 -10.92
C GLN A 66 13.56 -11.41 -10.97
N LEU A 67 12.32 -10.92 -11.04
CA LEU A 67 11.13 -11.78 -11.19
C LEU A 67 11.17 -12.62 -12.47
N GLN A 68 11.55 -12.01 -13.60
CA GLN A 68 11.74 -12.74 -14.87
C GLN A 68 12.83 -13.81 -14.77
N THR A 69 13.88 -13.56 -14.01
CA THR A 69 14.96 -14.53 -13.80
C THR A 69 14.50 -15.67 -12.90
N LEU A 70 13.77 -15.37 -11.83
CA LEU A 70 13.19 -16.37 -10.93
C LEU A 70 12.27 -17.34 -11.69
N ALA A 71 11.35 -16.83 -12.51
CA ALA A 71 10.45 -17.65 -13.31
C ALA A 71 11.17 -18.50 -14.38
N LYS A 72 12.36 -18.10 -14.81
CA LYS A 72 13.21 -18.91 -15.73
C LYS A 72 13.99 -20.00 -15.02
N LEU A 73 14.38 -19.77 -13.77
CA LEU A 73 15.11 -20.75 -12.96
C LEU A 73 14.18 -21.85 -12.44
N ASP A 74 12.95 -21.47 -12.12
CA ASP A 74 11.91 -22.36 -11.62
C ASP A 74 10.56 -21.92 -12.20
N GLU A 75 10.02 -22.71 -13.12
CA GLU A 75 8.75 -22.41 -13.79
C GLU A 75 7.58 -22.36 -12.81
N SER A 76 7.67 -23.04 -11.67
CA SER A 76 6.64 -23.00 -10.63
C SER A 76 6.50 -21.61 -9.98
N LEU A 77 7.50 -20.73 -10.15
CA LEU A 77 7.49 -19.34 -9.70
C LEU A 77 6.86 -18.37 -10.73
N ALA A 78 6.49 -18.82 -11.92
CA ALA A 78 5.90 -17.96 -12.95
C ALA A 78 4.60 -17.24 -12.49
N PRO A 79 3.66 -17.88 -11.75
CA PRO A 79 2.48 -17.19 -11.21
C PRO A 79 2.86 -16.07 -10.24
N MET A 80 3.82 -16.32 -9.35
CA MET A 80 4.35 -15.32 -8.41
C MET A 80 4.97 -14.14 -9.17
N ALA A 81 5.83 -14.42 -10.15
CA ALA A 81 6.45 -13.39 -10.97
C ALA A 81 5.43 -12.52 -11.73
N ARG A 82 4.32 -13.11 -12.17
CA ARG A 82 3.22 -12.36 -12.80
C ARG A 82 2.54 -11.44 -11.80
N ILE A 83 2.14 -11.94 -10.63
CA ILE A 83 1.46 -11.16 -9.59
C ILE A 83 2.32 -9.97 -9.16
N TYR A 84 3.58 -10.20 -8.78
CA TYR A 84 4.45 -9.10 -8.34
C TYR A 84 4.85 -8.17 -9.49
N GLY A 85 4.92 -8.68 -10.72
CA GLY A 85 5.11 -7.84 -11.89
C GLY A 85 3.94 -6.88 -12.11
N ASP A 86 2.71 -7.34 -11.85
CA ASP A 86 1.50 -6.52 -11.86
C ASP A 86 1.51 -5.49 -10.72
N LEU A 87 1.88 -5.87 -9.49
CA LEU A 87 2.00 -4.94 -8.36
C LEU A 87 3.02 -3.81 -8.62
N ILE A 88 4.16 -4.13 -9.24
CA ILE A 88 5.14 -3.10 -9.62
C ILE A 88 4.57 -2.13 -10.67
N ARG A 89 3.80 -2.64 -11.65
CA ARG A 89 3.14 -1.76 -12.63
C ARG A 89 2.10 -0.86 -11.96
N ALA A 90 1.37 -1.39 -10.99
CA ALA A 90 0.41 -0.64 -10.19
C ALA A 90 1.10 0.49 -9.41
N GLU A 91 2.29 0.29 -8.83
CA GLU A 91 3.07 1.37 -8.19
C GLU A 91 3.48 2.47 -9.18
N VAL A 92 3.87 2.11 -10.40
CA VAL A 92 4.19 3.11 -11.43
C VAL A 92 2.96 3.91 -11.83
N GLN A 93 1.79 3.28 -11.97
CA GLN A 93 0.53 3.96 -12.23
C GLN A 93 0.15 4.88 -11.06
N ARG A 94 0.26 4.37 -9.84
CA ARG A 94 0.00 5.10 -8.60
C ARG A 94 0.86 6.37 -8.50
N GLY A 95 2.16 6.28 -8.80
CA GLY A 95 3.03 7.46 -8.87
C GLY A 95 2.52 8.53 -9.83
N LYS A 96 2.04 8.15 -11.02
CA LYS A 96 1.43 9.07 -11.99
C LYS A 96 0.15 9.72 -11.49
N VAL A 97 -0.67 8.98 -10.73
CA VAL A 97 -1.90 9.53 -10.12
C VAL A 97 -1.57 10.65 -9.16
N PHE A 98 -0.64 10.42 -8.23
CA PHE A 98 -0.25 11.44 -7.26
C PHE A 98 0.60 12.57 -7.84
N ALA A 99 1.22 12.36 -9.01
CA ALA A 99 1.85 13.42 -9.80
C ALA A 99 0.86 14.24 -10.65
N GLY A 100 -0.45 13.89 -10.65
CA GLY A 100 -1.45 14.56 -11.47
C GLY A 100 -1.37 14.25 -12.97
N GLU A 101 -0.57 13.25 -13.37
CA GLU A 101 -0.39 12.82 -14.77
C GLU A 101 -1.50 11.87 -15.25
N SER A 102 -2.25 11.27 -14.32
CA SER A 102 -3.37 10.38 -14.60
C SER A 102 -4.41 10.45 -13.50
N LEU A 103 -5.68 10.13 -13.82
CA LEU A 103 -6.73 10.02 -12.81
C LEU A 103 -6.71 8.62 -12.15
N PRO A 104 -7.13 8.50 -10.87
CA PRO A 104 -7.35 7.19 -10.27
C PRO A 104 -8.52 6.51 -10.98
N HIS A 105 -8.44 5.18 -11.11
CA HIS A 105 -9.60 4.37 -11.48
C HIS A 105 -10.36 4.01 -10.22
N PHE A 106 -11.68 3.89 -10.30
CA PHE A 106 -12.51 3.45 -9.18
C PHE A 106 -12.93 1.99 -9.38
N LEU A 107 -12.89 1.21 -8.29
CA LEU A 107 -13.28 -0.20 -8.33
C LEU A 107 -14.80 -0.38 -8.51
N GLN A 108 -15.57 0.56 -7.95
CA GLN A 108 -17.01 0.67 -8.11
C GLN A 108 -17.38 2.08 -8.60
N GLU A 109 -18.64 2.29 -8.95
CA GLU A 109 -19.15 3.64 -9.22
C GLU A 109 -18.87 4.51 -7.98
N PRO A 110 -18.08 5.57 -8.10
CA PRO A 110 -17.72 6.37 -6.95
C PRO A 110 -18.86 7.34 -6.60
N PRO A 111 -19.01 7.70 -5.32
CA PRO A 111 -20.00 8.69 -4.91
C PRO A 111 -19.68 10.09 -5.50
N ASP A 112 -20.68 10.96 -5.60
CA ASP A 112 -20.57 12.27 -6.26
C ASP A 112 -19.42 13.13 -5.70
N TRP A 113 -19.17 13.07 -4.39
CA TRP A 113 -18.11 13.83 -3.72
C TRP A 113 -16.69 13.41 -4.15
N SER A 114 -16.52 12.22 -4.74
CA SER A 114 -15.21 11.72 -5.20
C SER A 114 -14.54 12.63 -6.22
N ALA A 115 -15.33 13.31 -7.07
CA ALA A 115 -14.83 14.24 -8.07
C ALA A 115 -14.06 15.40 -7.42
N GLY A 116 -14.54 15.90 -6.26
CA GLY A 116 -13.88 16.95 -5.50
C GLY A 116 -12.54 16.51 -4.91
N VAL A 117 -12.44 15.25 -4.44
CA VAL A 117 -11.17 14.68 -3.96
C VAL A 117 -10.14 14.60 -5.08
N VAL A 118 -10.54 14.08 -6.25
CA VAL A 118 -9.68 13.98 -7.42
C VAL A 118 -9.26 15.37 -7.94
N GLN A 119 -10.18 16.33 -7.94
CA GLN A 119 -9.89 17.72 -8.30
C GLN A 119 -8.87 18.36 -7.35
N ALA A 120 -9.07 18.24 -6.04
CA ALA A 120 -8.14 18.77 -5.03
C ALA A 120 -6.76 18.13 -5.17
N MET A 121 -6.68 16.81 -5.39
CA MET A 121 -5.41 16.11 -5.65
C MET A 121 -4.71 16.66 -6.90
N GLY A 122 -5.44 16.91 -8.00
CA GLY A 122 -4.89 17.49 -9.23
C GLY A 122 -4.36 18.92 -9.05
N LEU A 123 -5.00 19.72 -8.19
CA LEU A 123 -4.53 21.06 -7.80
C LEU A 123 -3.28 20.97 -6.91
N SER A 124 -3.27 20.05 -5.94
CA SER A 124 -2.12 19.77 -5.09
C SER A 124 -0.89 19.33 -5.91
N ALA A 125 -1.06 18.51 -6.96
CA ALA A 125 0.02 18.10 -7.85
C ALA A 125 0.66 19.29 -8.63
N GLN A 126 -0.08 20.39 -8.80
CA GLN A 126 0.38 21.62 -9.43
C GLN A 126 0.87 22.66 -8.39
N SER A 127 0.96 22.28 -7.12
CA SER A 127 1.28 23.18 -6.00
C SER A 127 0.32 24.37 -5.85
N ARG A 128 -0.93 24.23 -6.32
CA ARG A 128 -2.00 25.21 -6.13
C ARG A 128 -2.72 24.92 -4.81
N TRP A 129 -2.02 25.14 -3.71
CA TRP A 129 -2.43 24.70 -2.37
C TRP A 129 -3.74 25.35 -1.90
N ASP A 130 -3.85 26.67 -2.02
CA ASP A 130 -5.05 27.42 -1.60
C ASP A 130 -6.31 26.94 -2.36
N ASP A 131 -6.20 26.76 -3.68
CA ASP A 131 -7.31 26.23 -4.50
C ASP A 131 -7.66 24.79 -4.09
N ALA A 132 -6.65 23.97 -3.80
CA ALA A 132 -6.86 22.59 -3.35
C ALA A 132 -7.56 22.56 -1.98
N ASP A 133 -7.20 23.48 -1.08
CA ASP A 133 -7.80 23.61 0.23
C ASP A 133 -9.27 24.03 0.16
N GLU A 134 -9.61 25.02 -0.67
CA GLU A 134 -11.02 25.43 -0.88
C GLU A 134 -11.88 24.26 -1.39
N VAL A 135 -11.39 23.54 -2.41
CA VAL A 135 -12.08 22.37 -2.96
C VAL A 135 -12.21 21.27 -1.91
N ARG A 136 -11.16 20.98 -1.16
CA ARG A 136 -11.16 19.91 -0.16
C ARG A 136 -12.09 20.23 1.00
N GLN A 137 -12.04 21.44 1.55
CA GLN A 137 -12.95 21.88 2.62
C GLN A 137 -14.41 21.74 2.19
N THR A 138 -14.74 22.25 1.00
CA THR A 138 -16.10 22.17 0.44
C THR A 138 -16.53 20.73 0.21
N THR A 139 -15.63 19.88 -0.30
CA THR A 139 -15.90 18.46 -0.58
C THR A 139 -16.11 17.68 0.71
N PHE A 140 -15.17 17.80 1.67
CA PHE A 140 -15.21 17.02 2.91
C PHE A 140 -16.38 17.43 3.81
N ALA A 141 -16.83 18.68 3.76
CA ALA A 141 -18.05 19.12 4.45
C ALA A 141 -19.33 18.39 3.99
N GLN A 142 -19.31 17.71 2.84
CA GLN A 142 -20.45 16.95 2.30
C GLN A 142 -20.34 15.44 2.58
N ILE A 143 -19.18 14.97 3.06
CA ILE A 143 -18.95 13.54 3.27
C ILE A 143 -19.50 13.16 4.66
N PRO A 144 -20.36 12.14 4.75
CA PRO A 144 -20.82 11.63 6.04
C PRO A 144 -19.68 11.07 6.89
N ASP A 145 -19.82 11.19 8.20
CA ASP A 145 -18.99 10.44 9.14
C ASP A 145 -19.36 8.96 9.07
N TYR A 146 -18.39 8.11 8.71
CA TYR A 146 -18.56 6.66 8.71
C TYR A 146 -18.05 6.10 10.04
N ALA A 147 -18.98 5.79 10.94
CA ALA A 147 -18.68 5.17 12.23
C ALA A 147 -18.45 3.66 12.11
N GLY A 148 -17.76 3.06 13.08
CA GLY A 148 -17.38 1.65 13.00
C GLY A 148 -16.59 1.12 14.18
N THR A 149 -15.97 -0.03 13.97
CA THR A 149 -14.99 -0.64 14.88
C THR A 149 -13.75 -1.10 14.11
N PHE A 150 -12.61 -1.11 14.77
CA PHE A 150 -11.42 -1.76 14.27
C PHE A 150 -10.76 -2.63 15.33
N THR A 151 -10.02 -3.64 14.89
CA THR A 151 -9.22 -4.50 15.76
C THR A 151 -7.75 -4.36 15.46
N THR A 152 -6.93 -4.41 16.50
CA THR A 152 -5.48 -4.57 16.45
C THR A 152 -5.07 -5.76 17.31
N ASP A 153 -3.78 -6.08 17.34
CA ASP A 153 -3.27 -7.09 18.27
C ASP A 153 -3.49 -6.71 19.76
N ASN A 154 -3.77 -5.42 20.05
CA ASN A 154 -4.03 -4.92 21.40
C ASN A 154 -5.52 -4.91 21.78
N GLY A 155 -6.44 -5.24 20.87
CA GLY A 155 -7.87 -5.31 21.15
C GLY A 155 -8.76 -4.64 20.12
N GLU A 156 -10.04 -4.50 20.46
CA GLU A 156 -11.07 -3.87 19.64
C GLU A 156 -11.32 -2.42 20.11
N HIS A 157 -11.51 -1.53 19.15
CA HIS A 157 -11.70 -0.10 19.34
C HIS A 157 -12.87 0.38 18.48
N SER A 158 -13.59 1.41 18.94
CA SER A 158 -14.67 2.06 18.19
C SER A 158 -14.24 3.42 17.65
N PHE A 159 -14.82 3.83 16.53
CA PHE A 159 -14.65 5.17 15.96
C PHE A 159 -15.98 5.71 15.43
N ASP A 160 -16.05 7.05 15.35
CA ASP A 160 -17.20 7.79 14.84
C ASP A 160 -16.97 8.28 13.41
N TRP A 161 -15.71 8.49 13.02
CA TRP A 161 -15.27 8.84 11.67
C TRP A 161 -13.93 8.17 11.36
N TRP A 162 -13.63 8.01 10.06
CA TRP A 162 -12.41 7.37 9.56
C TRP A 162 -11.93 8.06 8.28
N ILE A 163 -10.64 8.34 8.19
CA ILE A 163 -10.03 8.96 7.01
C ILE A 163 -8.57 8.51 6.88
N ASP A 164 -8.03 8.50 5.66
CA ASP A 164 -6.58 8.41 5.46
C ASP A 164 -5.91 9.71 5.95
N SER A 165 -4.80 9.60 6.70
CA SER A 165 -4.09 10.79 7.22
C SER A 165 -3.37 11.57 6.12
N ASP A 166 -3.22 11.00 4.92
CA ASP A 166 -2.94 11.76 3.72
C ASP A 166 -4.23 12.33 3.14
N SER A 167 -4.42 13.63 3.34
CA SER A 167 -5.59 14.40 2.89
C SER A 167 -5.83 14.37 1.37
N ARG A 168 -4.84 13.96 0.56
CA ARG A 168 -4.99 13.79 -0.89
C ARG A 168 -5.82 12.54 -1.22
N ILE A 169 -5.86 11.58 -0.31
CA ILE A 169 -6.62 10.33 -0.42
C ILE A 169 -7.98 10.52 0.28
N GLY A 170 -7.96 11.03 1.51
CA GLY A 170 -9.17 11.28 2.28
C GLY A 170 -9.95 10.00 2.60
N PRO A 171 -11.28 9.98 2.46
CA PRO A 171 -12.12 8.82 2.81
C PRO A 171 -12.18 7.80 1.66
N MET A 172 -11.00 7.38 1.19
CA MET A 172 -10.80 6.38 0.16
C MET A 172 -9.78 5.34 0.64
N PHE A 173 -9.94 4.09 0.20
CA PHE A 173 -8.87 3.11 0.21
C PHE A 173 -8.19 3.03 -1.15
N GLU A 174 -6.86 2.95 -1.14
CA GLU A 174 -6.07 2.49 -2.28
C GLU A 174 -6.05 0.96 -2.32
N VAL A 175 -6.43 0.36 -3.45
CA VAL A 175 -6.43 -1.10 -3.65
C VAL A 175 -5.79 -1.48 -4.98
N ILE A 176 -5.20 -2.66 -5.03
CA ILE A 176 -4.69 -3.29 -6.25
C ILE A 176 -5.40 -4.62 -6.43
N VAL A 177 -6.26 -4.69 -7.45
CA VAL A 177 -7.06 -5.88 -7.76
C VAL A 177 -6.76 -6.28 -9.20
N LYS A 178 -6.43 -7.57 -9.41
CA LYS A 178 -6.07 -8.12 -10.73
C LYS A 178 -4.98 -7.28 -11.45
N GLY A 179 -4.06 -6.72 -10.68
CA GLY A 179 -2.94 -5.93 -11.18
C GLY A 179 -3.23 -4.48 -11.54
N GLN A 180 -4.44 -3.99 -11.26
CA GLN A 180 -4.83 -2.61 -11.52
C GLN A 180 -4.92 -1.83 -10.22
N TYR A 181 -4.25 -0.68 -10.17
CA TYR A 181 -4.36 0.27 -9.08
C TYR A 181 -5.68 1.04 -9.19
N MET A 182 -6.48 1.00 -8.12
CA MET A 182 -7.82 1.56 -8.05
C MET A 182 -8.09 2.17 -6.67
N TRP A 183 -9.08 3.05 -6.61
CA TRP A 183 -9.62 3.64 -5.39
C TRP A 183 -10.99 3.03 -5.07
N LEU A 184 -11.30 2.99 -3.77
CA LEU A 184 -12.54 2.48 -3.23
C LEU A 184 -13.02 3.39 -2.11
N ALA A 185 -14.20 4.00 -2.28
CA ALA A 185 -14.75 4.93 -1.29
C ALA A 185 -15.19 4.18 -0.03
N LEU A 186 -14.93 4.75 1.16
CA LEU A 186 -15.37 4.18 2.44
C LEU A 186 -16.86 3.89 2.47
N GLU A 187 -17.66 4.73 1.80
CA GLU A 187 -19.11 4.58 1.65
C GLU A 187 -19.53 3.20 1.17
N THR A 188 -18.76 2.61 0.26
CA THR A 188 -19.07 1.31 -0.38
C THR A 188 -18.60 0.12 0.47
N VAL A 189 -17.73 0.36 1.45
CA VAL A 189 -17.07 -0.69 2.23
C VAL A 189 -17.91 -1.03 3.46
N GLN A 190 -18.16 -2.33 3.65
CA GLN A 190 -18.71 -2.84 4.90
C GLN A 190 -17.57 -3.23 5.84
N SER A 191 -16.57 -3.97 5.35
CA SER A 191 -15.40 -4.31 6.16
C SER A 191 -14.16 -4.59 5.32
N VAL A 192 -13.01 -4.49 5.97
CA VAL A 192 -11.73 -4.94 5.45
C VAL A 192 -11.00 -5.75 6.51
N GLU A 193 -10.51 -6.93 6.13
CA GLU A 193 -9.63 -7.77 6.93
C GLU A 193 -8.21 -7.68 6.39
N LEU A 194 -7.24 -7.37 7.27
CA LEU A 194 -5.84 -7.15 6.95
C LEU A 194 -4.98 -8.25 7.55
N SER A 195 -4.08 -8.79 6.74
CA SER A 195 -3.09 -9.76 7.21
C SER A 195 -1.90 -9.06 7.88
N ALA A 196 -1.41 -9.61 8.98
CA ALA A 196 -0.15 -9.15 9.57
C ALA A 196 1.01 -9.37 8.57
N PRO A 197 1.99 -8.46 8.52
CA PRO A 197 3.16 -8.61 7.65
C PRO A 197 4.05 -9.77 8.13
N ASP A 198 4.50 -10.63 7.22
CA ASP A 198 5.42 -11.74 7.51
C ASP A 198 6.82 -11.46 6.92
N ASP A 199 6.86 -10.97 5.68
CA ASP A 199 8.08 -10.70 4.93
C ASP A 199 8.22 -9.24 4.46
N LEU A 200 9.40 -8.87 3.94
CA LEU A 200 9.71 -7.51 3.47
C LEU A 200 8.74 -6.96 2.43
N ARG A 201 8.23 -7.81 1.54
CA ARG A 201 7.24 -7.41 0.52
C ARG A 201 5.92 -6.94 1.12
N ASP A 202 5.55 -7.45 2.30
CA ASP A 202 4.27 -7.13 2.95
C ASP A 202 4.32 -5.72 3.55
N LEU A 203 5.53 -5.18 3.77
CA LEU A 203 5.76 -3.77 4.09
C LEU A 203 5.56 -2.83 2.90
N VAL A 204 5.47 -3.39 1.68
CA VAL A 204 5.16 -2.63 0.46
C VAL A 204 3.68 -2.83 0.09
N TRP A 205 3.23 -4.09 0.05
CA TRP A 205 1.87 -4.47 -0.33
C TRP A 205 1.25 -5.42 0.69
N GLY A 206 0.32 -4.91 1.49
CA GLY A 206 -0.43 -5.67 2.46
C GLY A 206 -1.54 -6.47 1.77
N ILE A 207 -1.89 -7.62 2.35
CA ILE A 207 -3.00 -8.44 1.86
C ILE A 207 -4.26 -8.05 2.61
N ALA A 208 -5.30 -7.71 1.85
CA ALA A 208 -6.59 -7.30 2.36
C ALA A 208 -7.72 -8.16 1.77
N HIS A 209 -8.76 -8.43 2.55
CA HIS A 209 -10.01 -8.98 2.05
C HIS A 209 -11.12 -7.97 2.34
N PHE A 210 -11.77 -7.50 1.28
CA PHE A 210 -12.85 -6.53 1.38
C PHE A 210 -14.21 -7.21 1.29
N THR A 211 -15.13 -6.77 2.14
CA THR A 211 -16.57 -6.98 2.01
C THR A 211 -17.20 -5.62 1.71
N LEU A 212 -17.93 -5.52 0.60
CA LEU A 212 -18.67 -4.31 0.23
C LEU A 212 -20.11 -4.40 0.70
N ARG A 213 -20.78 -3.24 0.84
CA ARG A 213 -22.17 -3.16 1.29
C ARG A 213 -23.17 -3.84 0.36
N ASP A 214 -22.81 -4.03 -0.91
CA ASP A 214 -23.61 -4.79 -1.89
C ASP A 214 -23.45 -6.32 -1.77
N GLY A 215 -22.64 -6.79 -0.83
CA GLY A 215 -22.33 -8.20 -0.60
C GLY A 215 -21.17 -8.74 -1.43
N THR A 216 -20.54 -7.92 -2.27
CA THR A 216 -19.34 -8.30 -3.03
C THR A 216 -18.18 -8.55 -2.06
N ASN A 217 -17.46 -9.66 -2.27
CA ASN A 217 -16.32 -10.06 -1.47
C ASN A 217 -15.11 -10.34 -2.38
N PHE A 218 -13.95 -9.76 -2.08
CA PHE A 218 -12.75 -9.97 -2.90
C PHE A 218 -11.44 -9.79 -2.12
N PRO A 219 -10.39 -10.55 -2.47
CA PRO A 219 -9.03 -10.26 -2.03
C PRO A 219 -8.43 -9.10 -2.84
N ALA A 220 -7.60 -8.29 -2.20
CA ALA A 220 -6.85 -7.21 -2.79
C ALA A 220 -5.45 -7.09 -2.16
N PHE A 221 -4.53 -6.45 -2.87
CA PHE A 221 -3.35 -5.87 -2.23
C PHE A 221 -3.61 -4.40 -1.92
N MET A 222 -3.02 -3.90 -0.84
CA MET A 222 -3.08 -2.48 -0.46
C MET A 222 -1.66 -1.94 -0.31
N PRO A 223 -1.33 -0.77 -0.88
CA PRO A 223 -0.04 -0.15 -0.63
C PRO A 223 0.10 0.22 0.86
N CYS A 224 1.04 -0.44 1.55
CA CYS A 224 1.32 -0.24 2.98
C CYS A 224 2.07 1.04 3.30
N ARG A 225 2.61 1.70 2.27
CA ARG A 225 3.36 2.94 2.38
C ARG A 225 2.74 4.00 1.51
N TYR A 226 2.83 5.26 1.90
CA TYR A 226 2.40 6.38 1.07
C TYR A 226 3.20 6.50 -0.23
N PRO A 227 2.67 7.17 -1.26
CA PRO A 227 3.35 7.32 -2.55
C PRO A 227 4.72 7.98 -2.35
N LEU A 228 5.72 7.58 -3.14
CA LEU A 228 7.09 8.11 -3.10
C LEU A 228 7.90 7.78 -1.84
N SER A 229 7.37 6.95 -0.93
CA SER A 229 8.09 6.52 0.28
C SER A 229 9.41 5.79 0.00
N GLU A 230 9.59 5.24 -1.19
CA GLU A 230 10.87 4.68 -1.64
C GLU A 230 12.01 5.71 -1.71
N GLN A 231 11.69 7.00 -1.79
CA GLN A 231 12.66 8.08 -1.85
C GLN A 231 13.14 8.53 -0.46
N GLY A 232 12.43 8.12 0.59
CA GLY A 232 12.76 8.46 1.98
C GLY A 232 13.96 7.69 2.53
N ASP A 233 14.18 7.83 3.83
CA ASP A 233 15.19 7.09 4.58
C ASP A 233 14.78 5.62 4.82
N ASP A 234 15.65 4.86 5.49
CA ASP A 234 15.40 3.45 5.75
C ASP A 234 14.15 3.22 6.62
N ALA A 235 13.86 4.10 7.59
CA ALA A 235 12.66 4.00 8.41
C ALA A 235 11.38 4.17 7.58
N THR A 236 11.37 5.14 6.67
CA THR A 236 10.29 5.40 5.71
C THR A 236 10.12 4.22 4.76
N ARG A 237 11.21 3.75 4.14
CA ARG A 237 11.20 2.62 3.19
C ARG A 237 10.72 1.32 3.83
N LEU A 238 11.08 1.09 5.09
CA LEU A 238 10.70 -0.10 5.85
C LEU A 238 9.36 0.04 6.57
N ALA A 239 8.59 1.10 6.31
CA ALA A 239 7.31 1.35 6.97
C ALA A 239 7.41 1.34 8.51
N ARG A 240 8.57 1.73 9.07
CA ARG A 240 8.83 1.81 10.51
C ARG A 240 8.47 3.17 11.11
N ALA A 241 8.25 4.15 10.25
CA ALA A 241 7.83 5.49 10.62
C ALA A 241 6.90 6.05 9.56
N THR A 242 6.17 7.07 9.96
CA THR A 242 5.39 7.93 9.07
C THR A 242 5.80 9.37 9.34
N THR A 243 6.01 10.13 8.28
CA THR A 243 6.30 11.56 8.35
C THR A 243 5.24 12.30 7.57
N TRP A 244 4.71 13.37 8.16
CA TRP A 244 3.70 14.23 7.55
C TRP A 244 4.32 15.56 7.18
N GLN A 245 3.87 16.10 6.06
CA GLN A 245 4.22 17.41 5.58
C GLN A 245 2.93 18.18 5.28
N ASP A 246 2.76 19.30 5.97
CA ASP A 246 1.70 20.25 5.69
C ASP A 246 2.12 21.14 4.52
N ASN A 247 1.34 21.10 3.45
CA ASN A 247 1.56 21.87 2.22
C ASN A 247 0.48 22.94 2.01
N GLY A 248 -0.49 23.04 2.92
CA GLY A 248 -1.60 23.99 2.91
C GLY A 248 -2.36 23.94 4.24
N GLU A 249 -3.51 24.58 4.31
CA GLU A 249 -4.39 24.55 5.49
C GLU A 249 -5.01 23.17 5.69
N THR A 250 -5.41 22.50 4.61
CA THR A 250 -6.00 21.14 4.66
C THR A 250 -5.16 20.09 3.95
N THR A 251 -4.16 20.53 3.18
CA THR A 251 -3.32 19.65 2.39
C THR A 251 -2.15 19.12 3.22
N THR A 252 -2.35 17.96 3.85
CA THR A 252 -1.27 17.17 4.45
C THR A 252 -0.95 15.98 3.55
N SER A 253 0.33 15.80 3.21
CA SER A 253 0.85 14.62 2.53
C SER A 253 1.75 13.83 3.46
N ALA A 254 1.77 12.51 3.32
CA ALA A 254 2.59 11.66 4.17
C ALA A 254 3.59 10.80 3.38
N LEU A 255 4.66 10.37 4.07
CA LEU A 255 5.65 9.40 3.61
C LEU A 255 5.85 8.34 4.69
N GLY A 256 6.13 7.10 4.30
CA GLY A 256 6.35 5.98 5.21
C GLY A 256 5.10 5.12 5.36
N GLN A 257 4.90 4.51 6.52
CA GLN A 257 3.76 3.60 6.75
C GLN A 257 2.43 4.35 6.57
N ARG A 258 1.46 3.69 5.93
CA ARG A 258 0.08 4.20 5.89
C ARG A 258 -0.52 4.24 7.29
N VAL A 259 -1.16 5.36 7.59
CA VAL A 259 -1.83 5.63 8.87
C VAL A 259 -3.21 6.21 8.57
N TRP A 260 -4.25 5.61 9.13
CA TRP A 260 -5.57 6.20 9.13
C TRP A 260 -5.77 7.04 10.38
N ALA A 261 -6.46 8.17 10.25
CA ALA A 261 -6.93 8.95 11.39
C ALA A 261 -8.40 8.61 11.65
N CYS A 262 -8.77 8.47 12.92
CA CYS A 262 -10.14 8.25 13.34
C CYS A 262 -10.43 8.95 14.68
N SER A 263 -11.68 8.93 15.16
CA SER A 263 -12.00 9.55 16.46
C SER A 263 -11.31 8.89 17.67
N ASN A 264 -10.75 7.68 17.51
CA ASN A 264 -9.93 7.00 18.51
C ASN A 264 -8.44 7.38 18.47
N GLY A 265 -8.01 8.18 17.48
CA GLY A 265 -6.62 8.51 17.19
C GLY A 265 -6.11 7.85 15.91
N ASP A 266 -4.79 7.75 15.81
CA ASP A 266 -4.11 7.23 14.63
C ASP A 266 -4.06 5.70 14.65
N VAL A 267 -4.32 5.10 13.49
CA VAL A 267 -4.32 3.64 13.28
C VAL A 267 -3.31 3.29 12.18
N SER A 268 -2.17 2.74 12.60
CA SER A 268 -1.14 2.19 11.73
C SER A 268 -1.67 1.00 10.93
N MET A 269 -1.52 1.02 9.60
CA MET A 269 -2.06 -0.04 8.73
C MET A 269 -1.52 -1.43 9.06
N LEU A 270 -0.25 -1.55 9.46
CA LEU A 270 0.38 -2.84 9.77
C LEU A 270 -0.08 -3.43 11.11
N ASP A 271 -0.70 -2.62 11.98
CA ASP A 271 -1.23 -3.04 13.28
C ASP A 271 -2.72 -3.39 13.21
N ALA A 272 -3.45 -2.82 12.23
CA ALA A 272 -4.85 -3.12 12.00
C ALA A 272 -5.07 -4.57 11.50
N ARG A 273 -6.17 -5.19 11.93
CA ARG A 273 -6.55 -6.57 11.56
C ARG A 273 -7.92 -6.63 10.92
N ARG A 274 -8.88 -5.91 11.46
CA ARG A 274 -10.21 -5.74 10.85
C ARG A 274 -10.66 -4.30 11.04
N ILE A 275 -11.28 -3.73 10.03
CA ILE A 275 -12.01 -2.46 10.11
C ILE A 275 -13.42 -2.75 9.59
N GLU A 276 -14.44 -2.37 10.34
CA GLU A 276 -15.84 -2.61 10.02
C GLU A 276 -16.63 -1.31 10.17
N PHE A 277 -17.33 -0.93 9.11
CA PHE A 277 -18.14 0.27 9.04
C PHE A 277 -19.62 -0.06 9.25
N LYS A 278 -20.31 0.76 10.03
CA LYS A 278 -21.75 0.63 10.30
C LYS A 278 -22.59 1.08 9.12
#